data_AF-K1TRL5-F1
#
_entry.id   AF-K1TRL5-F1
#
_cell.length_a   1.000
_cell.length_b   1.000
_cell.length_c   1.000
_cell.angle_alpha   90.00
_cell.angle_beta   90.00
_cell.angle_gamma   90.00
#
_symmetry.space_group_name_H-M   'P 1'
#
loop_
_entity.id
_entity.type
_entity.pdbx_description
1 polymer ?
#
loop_
_entity_poly.entity_id
_entity_poly.type
_entity_poly.pdbx_seq_one_letter_code
_entity_poly.pdbx_strand_id
1 'polypeptide(L)'
;YLQLMTTGQRTENRVQEISSITRNLKIMAKEMNVPIIALSQLSRAVEKQGNNSSHRPQLSDLRDSGSIEQDADCVLFLYRDSYYASQNPDGAEVDADTAECIVAKNRHGETSTVPLGWDGAHTRFMDVDFKR
;
A
#
# COMPACT_ATOMS: atom_id res chain seq x y z
N TYR A 1 -8.91 7.80 1.06
CA TYR A 1 -7.73 8.12 0.25
C TYR A 1 -7.04 9.35 0.80
N LEU A 2 -5.84 9.23 1.36
CA LEU A 2 -5.12 10.33 2.02
C LEU A 2 -4.83 11.48 1.04
N GLN A 3 -4.46 11.16 -0.19
CA GLN A 3 -4.12 12.13 -1.22
C GLN A 3 -5.30 12.98 -1.71
N LEU A 4 -6.53 12.71 -1.29
CA LEU A 4 -7.70 13.56 -1.58
C LEU A 4 -8.13 14.42 -0.40
N MET A 5 -7.58 14.17 0.79
CA MET A 5 -7.89 14.94 1.98
C MET A 5 -7.16 16.29 1.94
N THR A 6 -7.81 17.30 2.51
CA THR A 6 -7.29 18.65 2.65
C THR A 6 -7.47 19.16 4.07
N THR A 7 -6.57 20.03 4.53
CA THR A 7 -6.59 20.54 5.92
C THR A 7 -7.37 21.86 6.07
N GLY A 8 -8.01 22.35 5.01
CA GLY A 8 -8.70 23.65 4.99
C GLY A 8 -7.75 24.85 5.08
N GLN A 9 -6.47 24.65 5.37
CA GLN A 9 -5.43 25.66 5.34
C GLN A 9 -4.76 25.65 3.97
N ARG A 10 -4.41 26.83 3.45
CA ARG A 10 -3.50 26.94 2.30
C ARG A 10 -2.10 26.51 2.74
N THR A 11 -1.76 25.26 2.52
CA THR A 11 -0.39 24.77 2.66
C THR A 11 0.24 24.72 1.28
N GLU A 12 1.38 25.40 1.09
CA GLU A 12 2.12 25.35 -0.20
C GLU A 12 2.84 24.01 -0.40
N ASN A 13 3.05 23.26 0.67
CA ASN A 13 3.80 22.01 0.67
C ASN A 13 2.89 20.81 0.97
N ARG A 14 2.64 19.99 -0.05
CA ARG A 14 1.80 18.79 0.05
C ARG A 14 2.32 17.78 1.08
N VAL A 15 3.63 17.67 1.26
CA VAL A 15 4.24 16.75 2.24
C VAL A 15 3.86 17.15 3.67
N GLN A 16 3.86 18.45 3.97
CA GLN A 16 3.46 18.96 5.28
C GLN A 16 1.96 18.77 5.53
N GLU A 17 1.14 18.93 4.49
CA GLU A 17 -0.30 18.70 4.57
C GLU A 17 -0.62 17.23 4.89
N ILE A 18 -0.01 16.29 4.15
CA ILE A 18 -0.17 14.85 4.43
C ILE A 18 0.30 14.51 5.84
N SER A 19 1.43 15.07 6.28
CA SER A 19 1.94 14.87 7.64
C SER A 19 0.97 15.36 8.71
N SER A 20 0.27 16.46 8.46
CA SER A 20 -0.73 16.99 9.38
C SER A 20 -1.98 16.09 9.41
N ILE A 21 -2.42 15.62 8.24
CA ILE A 21 -3.57 14.71 8.11
C ILE A 21 -3.31 13.40 8.84
N THR A 22 -2.16 12.74 8.60
CA THR A 22 -1.85 11.43 9.19
C THR A 22 -1.72 11.52 10.71
N ARG A 23 -1.07 12.58 11.21
CA ARG A 23 -0.95 12.83 12.65
C ARG A 23 -2.32 13.04 13.30
N ASN A 24 -3.18 13.84 12.68
CA ASN A 24 -4.54 14.08 13.19
C ASN A 24 -5.39 12.81 13.17
N LEU A 25 -5.27 11.99 12.12
CA LEU A 25 -5.93 10.67 12.07
C LEU A 25 -5.43 9.76 13.20
N LYS A 26 -4.13 9.73 13.49
CA LYS A 26 -3.58 8.94 14.60
C LYS A 26 -4.07 9.42 15.97
N ILE A 27 -4.16 10.73 16.18
CA ILE A 27 -4.72 11.32 17.40
C ILE A 27 -6.19 10.93 17.53
N MET A 28 -6.98 11.13 16.47
CA MET A 28 -8.41 10.78 16.45
C MET A 28 -8.65 9.29 16.74
N ALA A 29 -7.87 8.40 16.13
CA ALA A 29 -7.97 6.96 16.39
C ALA A 29 -7.74 6.61 17.88
N LYS A 30 -6.79 7.29 18.52
CA LYS A 30 -6.49 7.11 19.95
C LYS A 30 -7.58 7.70 20.86
N GLU A 31 -8.05 8.91 20.55
CA GLU A 31 -9.05 9.60 21.36
C GLU A 31 -10.41 8.89 21.31
N MET A 32 -10.82 8.45 20.12
CA MET A 32 -12.08 7.74 19.92
C MET A 32 -11.98 6.24 20.22
N ASN A 33 -10.76 5.72 20.41
CA ASN A 33 -10.47 4.29 20.60
C ASN A 33 -11.08 3.42 19.48
N VAL A 34 -10.88 3.83 18.22
CA VAL A 34 -11.34 3.09 17.04
C VAL A 34 -10.21 2.90 16.03
N PRO A 35 -10.16 1.76 15.32
CA PRO A 35 -9.22 1.57 14.23
C PRO A 35 -9.58 2.48 13.05
N ILE A 36 -8.59 3.17 12.49
CA ILE A 36 -8.74 3.94 11.26
C ILE A 36 -7.93 3.28 10.15
N ILE A 37 -8.60 2.95 9.05
CA ILE A 37 -7.97 2.45 7.83
C ILE A 37 -7.99 3.57 6.79
N ALA A 38 -6.80 3.91 6.28
CA ALA A 38 -6.65 4.91 5.25
C ALA A 38 -5.95 4.31 4.03
N LEU A 39 -6.52 4.54 2.85
CA LEU A 39 -5.89 4.18 1.58
C LEU A 39 -4.89 5.27 1.17
N SER A 40 -3.70 4.84 0.76
CA SER A 40 -2.65 5.72 0.22
C SER A 40 -2.24 5.23 -1.17
N GLN A 41 -2.09 6.16 -2.10
CA GLN A 41 -1.49 5.89 -3.40
C GLN A 41 0.05 5.93 -3.29
N LEU A 42 0.72 5.01 -4.00
CA LEU A 42 2.18 4.99 -4.10
C LEU A 42 2.69 6.02 -5.12
N SER A 43 3.96 6.41 -4.98
CA SER A 43 4.63 7.19 -6.01
C SER A 43 4.70 6.41 -7.33
N ARG A 44 4.50 7.08 -8.46
CA ARG A 44 4.72 6.51 -9.81
C ARG A 44 6.18 6.10 -10.04
N ALA A 45 7.10 6.48 -9.15
CA ALA A 45 8.49 6.03 -9.19
C ALA A 45 8.66 4.51 -9.02
N VAL A 46 7.71 3.84 -8.34
CA VAL A 46 7.71 2.38 -8.18
C VAL A 46 7.69 1.66 -9.55
N GLU A 47 7.00 2.25 -10.53
CA GLU A 47 6.90 1.75 -11.90
C GLU A 47 8.19 1.95 -12.72
N LYS A 48 9.12 2.80 -12.25
CA LYS A 48 10.39 3.11 -12.95
C LYS A 48 11.57 2.27 -12.47
N GLN A 49 11.40 1.44 -11.43
CA GLN A 49 12.45 0.53 -10.95
C GLN A 49 12.69 -0.69 -11.88
N GLY A 50 11.96 -0.77 -12.99
CA GLY A 50 11.85 -1.89 -13.93
C GLY A 50 13.07 -2.24 -14.80
N ASN A 51 14.28 -2.24 -14.24
CA ASN A 51 15.45 -2.78 -14.96
C ASN A 51 16.07 -4.01 -14.31
N ASN A 52 15.88 -4.26 -13.00
CA ASN A 52 16.41 -5.45 -12.29
C ASN A 52 15.79 -5.70 -10.89
N SER A 53 14.80 -4.91 -10.47
CA SER A 53 14.17 -5.02 -9.15
C SER A 53 12.68 -5.35 -9.34
N SER A 54 12.16 -6.34 -8.62
CA SER A 54 10.73 -6.63 -8.58
C SER A 54 9.96 -5.32 -8.37
N HIS A 55 8.88 -5.06 -9.12
CA HIS A 55 7.97 -3.91 -8.96
C HIS A 55 7.18 -3.94 -7.64
N ARG A 56 7.78 -4.54 -6.62
CA ARG A 56 7.23 -4.86 -5.33
C ARG A 56 7.31 -3.61 -4.45
N PRO A 57 6.18 -3.09 -3.96
CA PRO A 57 6.15 -1.89 -3.14
C PRO A 57 6.99 -1.99 -1.87
N GLN A 58 7.62 -0.89 -1.50
CA GLN A 58 8.42 -0.73 -0.29
C GLN A 58 8.02 0.55 0.45
N LEU A 59 8.40 0.65 1.73
CA LEU A 59 8.12 1.84 2.54
C LEU A 59 8.68 3.13 1.91
N SER A 60 9.85 3.03 1.24
CA SER A 60 10.44 4.15 0.51
C SER A 60 9.56 4.68 -0.62
N ASP A 61 8.59 3.91 -1.12
CA ASP A 61 7.67 4.38 -2.17
C ASP A 61 6.59 5.33 -1.65
N LEU A 62 6.51 5.47 -0.31
CA LEU A 62 5.79 6.53 0.39
C LEU A 62 6.62 7.82 0.51
N ARG A 63 7.74 7.96 -0.23
CA ARG A 63 8.80 9.00 -0.08
C ARG A 63 8.32 10.43 0.15
N ASP A 64 7.21 10.83 -0.47
CA ASP A 64 6.60 12.16 -0.31
C ASP A 64 5.69 12.27 0.93
N SER A 65 5.80 11.30 1.83
CA SER A 65 4.92 11.07 2.97
C SER A 65 5.60 10.21 4.03
N GLY A 66 6.87 10.47 4.35
CA GLY A 66 7.57 9.77 5.45
C GLY A 66 6.85 9.83 6.81
N SER A 67 5.96 10.81 6.97
CA SER A 67 5.00 10.91 8.07
C SER A 67 3.97 9.77 8.09
N ILE A 68 3.49 9.28 6.94
CA ILE A 68 2.62 8.10 6.86
C ILE A 68 3.32 6.92 7.53
N GLU A 69 4.57 6.65 7.14
CA GLU A 69 5.34 5.56 7.71
C GLU A 69 5.49 5.74 9.23
N GLN A 70 5.83 6.93 9.71
CA GLN A 70 6.03 7.16 11.15
C GLN A 70 4.74 7.04 11.97
N ASP A 71 3.66 7.66 11.50
CA ASP A 71 2.38 7.77 12.21
C ASP A 71 1.58 6.47 12.21
N ALA A 72 1.64 5.70 11.11
CA ALA A 72 0.91 4.45 10.98
C ALA A 72 1.42 3.39 11.96
N ASP A 73 0.50 2.62 12.55
CA ASP A 73 0.86 1.43 13.31
C ASP A 73 1.19 0.25 12.37
N CYS A 74 0.40 0.09 11.31
CA CYS A 74 0.58 -0.91 10.28
C CYS A 74 0.61 -0.29 8.88
N VAL A 75 1.44 -0.84 8.00
CA VAL A 75 1.45 -0.49 6.57
C VAL A 75 1.31 -1.77 5.78
N LEU A 76 0.28 -1.83 4.93
CA LEU A 76 -0.05 -2.97 4.09
C LEU A 76 0.06 -2.54 2.62
N PHE A 77 0.80 -3.29 1.82
CA PHE A 77 0.81 -3.14 0.37
C PHE A 77 0.11 -4.31 -0.29
N LEU A 78 -0.59 -4.03 -1.38
CA LEU A 78 -1.17 -5.05 -2.24
C LEU A 78 -0.30 -5.17 -3.50
N TYR A 79 0.09 -6.39 -3.84
CA TYR A 79 0.93 -6.66 -4.99
C TYR A 79 0.32 -7.79 -5.83
N ARG A 80 0.39 -7.66 -7.16
CA ARG A 80 -0.05 -8.66 -8.13
C ARG A 80 1.03 -8.84 -9.18
N ASP A 81 1.77 -9.95 -9.09
CA ASP A 81 2.89 -10.20 -9.99
C ASP A 81 2.44 -10.33 -11.45
N SER A 82 1.28 -10.97 -11.66
CA SER A 82 0.65 -11.13 -12.98
C SER A 82 0.37 -9.82 -13.71
N TYR A 83 0.09 -8.74 -12.99
CA TYR A 83 -0.10 -7.43 -13.59
C TYR A 83 1.19 -6.90 -14.24
N TYR A 84 2.33 -7.11 -13.59
CA TYR A 84 3.64 -6.67 -14.09
C TYR A 84 4.23 -7.62 -15.12
N ALA A 85 4.08 -8.93 -14.91
CA ALA A 85 4.52 -9.94 -15.88
C ALA A 85 3.81 -9.77 -17.23
N SER A 86 2.49 -9.48 -17.24
CA SER A 86 1.75 -9.27 -18.48
C SER A 86 2.21 -8.06 -19.32
N GLN A 87 2.96 -7.13 -18.71
CA GLN A 87 3.51 -5.97 -19.40
C GLN A 87 4.90 -6.22 -20.00
N ASN A 88 5.54 -7.35 -19.63
CA ASN A 88 6.86 -7.74 -20.12
C ASN A 88 6.73 -8.91 -21.09
N PRO A 89 7.02 -8.72 -22.40
CA PRO A 89 6.90 -9.78 -23.40
C PRO A 89 7.77 -11.02 -23.12
N ASP A 90 8.89 -10.82 -22.41
CA ASP A 90 9.85 -11.86 -22.01
C ASP A 90 9.68 -12.29 -20.54
N GLY A 91 8.57 -11.90 -19.91
CA GLY A 91 8.27 -12.19 -18.51
C GLY A 91 8.02 -13.68 -18.25
N ALA A 92 8.29 -14.13 -17.02
CA ALA A 92 7.93 -15.47 -16.59
C ALA A 92 6.39 -15.61 -16.54
N GLU A 93 5.88 -16.79 -16.91
CA GLU A 93 4.48 -17.13 -16.64
C GLU A 93 4.24 -17.16 -15.13
N VAL A 94 3.28 -16.37 -14.68
CA VAL A 94 2.89 -16.27 -13.27
C VAL A 94 1.38 -16.47 -13.15
N ASP A 95 0.96 -17.03 -12.03
CA ASP A 95 -0.45 -17.34 -11.76
C ASP A 95 -1.28 -16.04 -11.66
N ALA A 96 -2.16 -15.82 -12.65
CA ALA A 96 -3.01 -14.64 -12.76
C ALA A 96 -3.99 -14.50 -11.58
N ASP A 97 -4.30 -15.60 -10.90
CA ASP A 97 -5.28 -15.69 -9.82
C ASP A 97 -4.62 -15.58 -8.44
N THR A 98 -3.40 -15.05 -8.38
CA THR A 98 -2.67 -14.80 -7.13
C THR A 98 -2.41 -13.31 -6.90
N ALA A 99 -2.35 -12.96 -5.62
CA ALA A 99 -1.91 -11.67 -5.14
C ALA A 99 -1.22 -11.82 -3.79
N GLU A 100 -0.59 -10.75 -3.32
CA GLU A 100 0.07 -10.69 -2.02
C GLU A 100 -0.43 -9.48 -1.24
N CYS A 101 -0.66 -9.66 0.06
CA CYS A 101 -0.71 -8.58 1.04
C CYS A 101 0.60 -8.56 1.82
N ILE A 102 1.41 -7.54 1.58
CA ILE A 102 2.72 -7.35 2.19
C ILE A 102 2.53 -6.50 3.45
N VAL A 103 2.71 -7.09 4.62
CA VAL A 103 2.76 -6.37 5.90
C VAL A 103 4.14 -5.73 6.03
N ALA A 104 4.31 -4.56 5.42
CA ALA A 104 5.59 -3.85 5.38
C ALA A 104 5.97 -3.19 6.71
N LYS A 105 4.98 -2.89 7.55
CA LYS A 105 5.18 -2.40 8.92
C LYS A 105 4.11 -2.97 9.84
N ASN A 106 4.53 -3.35 11.04
CA ASN A 106 3.64 -3.69 12.15
C ASN A 106 4.29 -3.24 13.46
N ARG A 107 3.77 -2.19 14.10
CA ARG A 107 4.34 -1.62 15.34
C ARG A 107 4.25 -2.59 16.53
N HIS A 108 3.32 -3.53 16.49
CA HIS A 108 2.99 -4.42 17.61
C HIS A 108 3.12 -5.91 17.27
N GLY A 109 3.86 -6.24 16.21
CA GLY A 109 4.03 -7.62 15.77
C GLY A 109 5.02 -7.73 14.63
N GLU A 110 4.95 -8.86 13.93
CA GLU A 110 5.88 -9.18 12.85
C GLU A 110 5.42 -8.63 11.49
N THR A 111 6.39 -8.43 10.60
CA THR A 111 6.16 -8.20 9.18
C THR A 111 6.17 -9.54 8.46
N SER A 112 5.30 -9.70 7.47
CA SER A 112 5.19 -10.92 6.68
C SER A 112 4.52 -10.62 5.34
N THR A 113 4.54 -11.59 4.43
CA THR A 113 3.73 -11.55 3.21
C THR A 113 2.64 -12.59 3.35
N VAL A 114 1.39 -12.15 3.25
CA VAL A 114 0.22 -13.01 3.27
C VAL A 114 -0.19 -13.27 1.82
N PRO A 115 -0.13 -14.53 1.34
CA PRO A 115 -0.60 -14.85 0.00
C PRO A 115 -2.13 -14.73 -0.06
N LEU A 116 -2.65 -14.31 -1.20
CA LEU A 116 -4.08 -14.10 -1.46
C LEU A 116 -4.47 -14.71 -2.80
N GLY A 117 -5.71 -15.16 -2.92
CA GLY A 117 -6.35 -15.43 -4.21
C GLY A 117 -6.82 -14.12 -4.85
N TRP A 118 -6.82 -14.06 -6.18
CA TRP A 118 -7.33 -12.93 -6.96
C TRP A 118 -8.35 -13.39 -8.00
N ASP A 119 -9.52 -12.80 -7.97
CA ASP A 119 -10.57 -12.96 -8.98
C ASP A 119 -10.66 -11.68 -9.81
N GLY A 120 -10.01 -11.70 -10.97
CA GLY A 120 -9.92 -10.54 -11.85
C GLY A 120 -11.25 -10.12 -12.46
N ALA A 121 -12.18 -11.05 -12.65
CA ALA A 121 -13.49 -10.75 -13.23
C ALA A 121 -14.36 -9.91 -12.28
N HIS A 122 -14.16 -10.08 -10.96
CA HIS A 122 -14.93 -9.37 -9.94
C HIS A 122 -14.11 -8.37 -9.12
N THR A 123 -12.82 -8.18 -9.45
CA THR A 123 -11.88 -7.33 -8.70
C THR A 123 -11.82 -7.67 -7.20
N ARG A 124 -11.75 -8.96 -6.88
CA ARG A 124 -11.93 -9.47 -5.52
C ARG A 124 -10.71 -10.25 -5.04
N PHE A 125 -10.27 -9.98 -3.82
CA PHE A 125 -9.30 -10.81 -3.10
C PHE A 125 -10.02 -11.94 -2.34
N MET A 126 -9.41 -13.12 -2.33
CA MET A 126 -9.94 -14.33 -1.69
C MET A 126 -8.87 -14.95 -0.79
N ASP A 127 -9.30 -15.83 0.12
CA ASP A 127 -8.39 -16.72 0.83
C ASP A 127 -7.70 -17.65 -0.19
N VAL A 128 -6.45 -18.02 0.07
CA VAL A 128 -5.70 -18.98 -0.76
C VAL A 128 -6.34 -20.37 -0.75
N ASP A 129 -7.00 -20.74 0.35
CA ASP A 129 -7.67 -22.03 0.48
C ASP A 129 -8.94 -22.16 -0.38
N PHE A 130 -9.40 -21.06 -0.99
CA PHE A 130 -10.57 -21.05 -1.88
C PHE A 130 -10.26 -21.48 -3.32
N LYS A 131 -8.99 -21.78 -3.68
CA LYS A 131 -8.64 -22.48 -4.93
C LYS A 131 -8.97 -23.97 -4.78
N ARG A 132 -10.25 -24.32 -4.97
CA ARG A 132 -10.73 -25.71 -5.04
C ARG A 132 -11.26 -26.03 -6.43
#